data_AF-A0AAW2D6P4-F1
#
_entry.id   AF-A0AAW2D6P4-F1
#
_cell.length_a   1.000
_cell.length_b   1.000
_cell.length_c   1.000
_cell.angle_alpha   90.00
_cell.angle_beta   90.00
_cell.angle_gamma   90.00
#
_symmetry.space_group_name_H-M   'P 1'
#
loop_
_entity.id
_entity.type
_entity.pdbx_description
1 polymer ?
#
loop_
_entity_poly.entity_id
_entity_poly.type
_entity_poly.pdbx_seq_one_letter_code
_entity_poly.pdbx_strand_id
1 'polypeptide(L)'
;MGTAYITAHGREREQDTNGFVFKNCRVTGTGPAYLGRAYRSHARVVFYQSTFDNVIVPEGWGAWHNKGKEGEITFAELDCQGPGANMSKRVKWVKTLSPEELEQLVTPKLFIDQGNWLGEQLGFV
;
A
#
# COMPACT_ATOMS: atom_id res chain seq x y z
N MET A 1 13.72 -5.46 21.21
CA MET A 1 13.81 -5.20 19.76
C MET A 1 12.51 -4.52 19.34
N GLY A 2 12.59 -3.42 18.58
CA GLY A 2 11.42 -2.65 18.18
C GLY A 2 10.68 -3.28 16.99
N THR A 3 9.39 -2.97 16.86
CA THR A 3 8.57 -3.38 15.71
C THR A 3 8.85 -2.48 14.51
N ALA A 4 9.19 -3.07 13.36
CA ALA A 4 9.46 -2.34 12.12
C ALA A 4 8.21 -2.24 11.22
N TYR A 5 8.05 -1.10 10.56
CA TYR A 5 6.98 -0.83 9.60
C TYR A 5 7.58 -0.13 8.37
N ILE A 6 7.28 -0.62 7.18
CA ILE A 6 7.77 -0.02 5.93
C ILE A 6 7.03 1.30 5.64
N THR A 7 5.73 1.35 5.94
CA THR A 7 4.89 2.53 5.66
C THR A 7 4.09 3.00 6.88
N ALA A 8 3.78 4.30 6.89
CA ALA A 8 2.90 4.92 7.87
C ALA A 8 2.06 6.03 7.20
N HIS A 9 1.07 5.66 6.38
CA HIS A 9 0.31 6.64 5.60
C HIS A 9 -0.66 7.46 6.46
N GLY A 10 -0.71 8.76 6.20
CA GLY A 10 -1.39 9.76 7.03
C GLY A 10 -2.67 10.34 6.43
N ARG A 11 -3.36 9.65 5.51
CA ARG A 11 -4.65 10.12 4.98
C ARG A 11 -5.71 10.21 6.07
N GLU A 12 -6.36 11.36 6.19
CA GLU A 12 -7.28 11.68 7.29
C GLU A 12 -8.74 11.52 6.90
N ARG A 13 -9.11 11.71 5.62
CA ARG A 13 -10.50 11.69 5.17
C ARG A 13 -10.71 10.81 3.95
N GLU A 14 -11.93 10.32 3.79
CA GLU A 14 -12.31 9.45 2.67
C GLU A 14 -12.11 10.15 1.31
N GLN A 15 -12.51 11.42 1.20
CA GLN A 15 -12.44 12.23 -0.02
C GLN A 15 -11.02 12.63 -0.43
N ASP A 16 -10.04 12.54 0.49
CA ASP A 16 -8.66 12.90 0.16
C ASP A 16 -8.10 11.85 -0.82
N THR A 17 -7.72 12.28 -2.03
CA THR A 17 -7.32 11.38 -3.12
C THR A 17 -5.92 10.76 -2.98
N ASN A 18 -5.16 11.15 -1.95
CA ASN A 18 -3.78 10.71 -1.74
C ASN A 18 -3.65 9.27 -1.21
N GLY A 19 -2.44 8.71 -1.38
CA GLY A 19 -2.09 7.33 -1.03
C GLY A 19 -0.60 7.05 -1.29
N PHE A 20 -0.08 5.97 -0.71
CA PHE A 20 1.18 5.38 -1.17
C PHE A 20 0.87 4.18 -2.08
N VAL A 21 1.45 4.18 -3.29
CA VAL A 21 1.31 3.07 -4.25
C VAL A 21 2.70 2.59 -4.63
N PHE A 22 2.98 1.32 -4.37
CA PHE A 22 4.21 0.63 -4.73
C PHE A 22 3.89 -0.35 -5.86
N LYS A 23 4.26 0.03 -7.09
CA LYS A 23 4.06 -0.79 -8.29
C LYS A 23 5.40 -1.34 -8.76
N ASN A 24 5.46 -2.64 -9.05
CA ASN A 24 6.66 -3.31 -9.58
C ASN A 24 7.91 -3.14 -8.69
N CYS A 25 7.71 -3.14 -7.37
CA CYS A 25 8.78 -2.96 -6.39
C CYS A 25 9.23 -4.30 -5.79
N ARG A 26 10.41 -4.32 -5.15
CA ARG A 26 10.86 -5.43 -4.31
C ARG A 26 11.05 -4.96 -2.87
N VAL A 27 10.39 -5.65 -1.95
CA VAL A 27 10.53 -5.43 -0.50
C VAL A 27 11.50 -6.46 0.06
N THR A 28 12.60 -5.98 0.62
CA THR A 28 13.71 -6.80 1.14
C THR A 28 14.25 -6.20 2.45
N GLY A 29 15.04 -6.97 3.21
CA GLY A 29 15.61 -6.53 4.48
C GLY A 29 16.29 -7.65 5.25
N THR A 30 16.79 -7.33 6.45
CA THR A 30 17.52 -8.26 7.33
C THR A 30 16.72 -8.71 8.55
N GLY A 31 15.49 -8.23 8.72
CA GLY A 31 14.66 -8.53 9.88
C GLY A 31 13.16 -8.39 9.60
N PRO A 32 12.32 -8.92 10.51
CA PRO A 32 10.88 -8.94 10.33
C PRO A 32 10.28 -7.53 10.35
N ALA A 33 9.37 -7.24 9.41
CA ALA A 33 8.67 -5.98 9.29
C ALA A 33 7.21 -6.16 8.86
N TYR A 34 6.36 -5.21 9.25
CA TYR A 34 5.05 -5.03 8.65
C TYR A 34 5.16 -4.20 7.37
N LEU A 35 4.30 -4.47 6.39
CA LEU A 35 4.12 -3.62 5.19
C LEU A 35 3.72 -2.19 5.56
N GLY A 36 2.95 -2.03 6.64
CA GLY A 36 2.57 -0.70 7.09
C GLY A 36 1.73 -0.63 8.34
N ARG A 37 1.56 0.59 8.82
CA ARG A 37 0.59 0.94 9.85
C ARG A 37 -0.24 2.16 9.48
N ALA A 38 -1.49 2.19 9.92
CA ALA A 38 -2.36 3.33 9.68
C ALA A 38 -2.02 4.47 10.65
N TYR A 39 -1.28 5.48 10.18
CA TYR A 39 -0.95 6.64 11.01
C TYR A 39 -2.19 7.51 11.27
N ARG A 40 -3.11 7.56 10.30
CA ARG A 40 -4.41 8.22 10.39
C ARG A 40 -5.54 7.28 9.95
N SER A 41 -6.78 7.64 10.24
CA SER A 41 -7.96 6.75 10.15
C SER A 41 -8.25 6.26 8.73
N HIS A 42 -7.95 7.06 7.70
CA HIS A 42 -8.22 6.72 6.30
C HIS A 42 -6.95 6.35 5.51
N ALA A 43 -5.91 5.87 6.21
CA ALA A 43 -4.63 5.50 5.63
C ALA A 43 -4.81 4.60 4.39
N ARG A 44 -4.05 4.89 3.32
CA ARG A 44 -4.16 4.24 2.01
C ARG A 44 -2.78 3.81 1.54
N VAL A 45 -2.55 2.51 1.46
CA VAL A 45 -1.31 1.93 0.97
C VAL A 45 -1.63 0.75 0.07
N VAL A 46 -1.11 0.76 -1.15
CA VAL A 46 -1.29 -0.32 -2.12
C VAL A 46 0.08 -0.84 -2.54
N PHE A 47 0.27 -2.15 -2.44
CA PHE A 47 1.34 -2.86 -3.14
C PHE A 47 0.73 -3.60 -4.32
N TYR A 48 1.22 -3.32 -5.53
CA TYR A 48 0.76 -3.93 -6.77
C TYR A 48 1.93 -4.53 -7.54
N GLN A 49 1.79 -5.77 -8.01
CA GLN A 49 2.81 -6.48 -8.82
C GLN A 49 4.21 -6.44 -8.18
N SER A 50 4.27 -6.51 -6.86
CA SER A 50 5.51 -6.34 -6.11
C SER A 50 5.97 -7.67 -5.51
N THR A 51 7.28 -7.84 -5.30
CA THR A 51 7.85 -9.06 -4.71
C THR A 51 8.26 -8.82 -3.27
N PHE A 52 7.87 -9.70 -2.35
CA PHE A 52 8.25 -9.64 -0.95
C PHE A 52 9.20 -10.79 -0.60
N ASP A 53 10.39 -10.45 -0.11
CA ASP A 53 11.29 -11.41 0.53
C ASP A 53 10.68 -11.92 1.86
N ASN A 54 11.29 -12.94 2.47
CA ASN A 54 10.81 -13.56 3.71
C ASN A 54 11.08 -12.70 4.97
N VAL A 55 10.74 -11.43 4.88
CA VAL A 55 10.90 -10.41 5.92
C VAL A 55 9.55 -9.84 6.35
N ILE A 56 8.48 -10.08 5.59
CA ILE A 56 7.14 -9.61 5.94
C ILE A 56 6.51 -10.54 6.95
N VAL A 57 6.11 -9.99 8.10
CA VAL A 57 5.41 -10.76 9.13
C VAL A 57 4.06 -11.27 8.61
N PRO A 58 3.57 -12.43 9.07
CA PRO A 58 2.37 -13.05 8.51
C PRO A 58 1.12 -12.15 8.52
N GLU A 59 0.94 -11.36 9.58
CA GLU A 59 -0.17 -10.40 9.72
C GLU A 59 -0.14 -9.29 8.65
N GLY A 60 1.06 -8.95 8.16
CA GLY A 60 1.33 -7.95 7.12
C GLY A 60 1.13 -6.50 7.55
N TRP A 61 0.04 -6.19 8.26
CA TRP A 61 -0.38 -4.81 8.52
C TRP A 61 -0.78 -4.54 9.97
N GLY A 62 -0.66 -3.28 10.39
CA GLY A 62 -1.11 -2.81 11.70
C GLY A 62 -2.13 -1.66 11.63
N ALA A 63 -3.26 -1.78 12.32
CA ALA A 63 -4.23 -0.68 12.46
C ALA A 63 -3.74 0.46 13.38
N TRP A 64 -2.66 0.21 14.13
CA TRP A 64 -2.10 1.12 15.14
C TRP A 64 -3.16 1.61 16.14
N HIS A 65 -3.50 2.91 16.15
CA HIS A 65 -4.50 3.51 17.03
C HIS A 65 -5.93 3.42 16.48
N ASN A 66 -6.12 2.88 15.28
CA ASN A 66 -7.42 2.78 14.58
C ASN A 66 -8.07 1.38 14.72
N LYS A 67 -7.77 0.65 15.80
CA LYS A 67 -8.39 -0.65 16.07
C LYS A 67 -9.90 -0.49 16.25
N GLY A 68 -10.69 -1.34 15.61
CA GLY A 68 -12.15 -1.24 15.56
C GLY A 68 -12.69 -0.27 14.51
N LYS A 69 -11.81 0.42 13.76
CA LYS A 69 -12.15 1.32 12.65
C LYS A 69 -11.43 0.93 11.35
N GLU A 70 -11.00 -0.32 11.25
CA GLU A 70 -10.22 -0.81 10.10
C GLU A 70 -11.01 -0.77 8.78
N GLY A 71 -12.35 -0.67 8.85
CA GLY A 71 -13.20 -0.46 7.69
C GLY A 71 -12.88 0.80 6.88
N GLU A 72 -12.35 1.84 7.54
CA GLU A 72 -11.96 3.14 6.95
C GLU A 72 -10.55 3.10 6.31
N ILE A 73 -9.74 2.09 6.64
CA ILE A 73 -8.37 1.92 6.15
C ILE A 73 -8.39 1.21 4.79
N THR A 74 -7.54 1.66 3.87
CA THR A 74 -7.35 1.02 2.56
C THR A 74 -5.93 0.48 2.44
N PHE A 75 -5.69 -0.71 3.00
CA PHE A 75 -4.44 -1.45 2.77
C PHE A 75 -4.70 -2.63 1.86
N ALA A 76 -3.95 -2.72 0.76
CA ALA A 76 -4.16 -3.74 -0.27
C ALA A 76 -2.84 -4.30 -0.82
N GLU A 77 -2.85 -5.59 -1.10
CA GLU A 77 -1.79 -6.35 -1.77
C GLU A 77 -2.44 -7.02 -3.00
N LEU A 78 -2.03 -6.66 -4.21
CA LEU A 78 -2.57 -7.21 -5.46
C LEU A 78 -1.44 -7.71 -6.35
N ASP A 79 -1.58 -8.92 -6.88
CA ASP A 79 -0.58 -9.60 -7.72
C ASP A 79 0.84 -9.61 -7.13
N CYS A 80 0.94 -9.56 -5.80
CA CYS A 80 2.23 -9.61 -5.11
C CYS A 80 2.72 -11.05 -4.97
N GLN A 81 4.02 -11.25 -5.07
CA GLN A 81 4.65 -12.57 -5.10
C GLN A 81 5.85 -12.67 -4.17
N GLY A 82 6.44 -13.86 -4.07
CA GLY A 82 7.60 -14.13 -3.25
C GLY A 82 7.24 -14.70 -1.86
N PRO A 83 8.26 -15.12 -1.09
CA PRO A 83 8.06 -15.84 0.16
C PRO A 83 7.32 -15.03 1.24
N GLY A 84 7.42 -13.69 1.22
CA GLY A 84 6.69 -12.81 2.14
C GLY A 84 5.25 -12.50 1.72
N ALA A 85 4.81 -12.90 0.52
CA ALA A 85 3.50 -12.57 -0.04
C ALA A 85 2.37 -13.56 0.33
N ASN A 86 2.63 -14.53 1.21
CA ASN A 86 1.59 -15.45 1.66
C ASN A 86 0.51 -14.72 2.47
N MET A 87 -0.70 -14.66 1.90
CA MET A 87 -1.82 -13.95 2.49
C MET A 87 -2.65 -14.76 3.51
N SER A 88 -2.41 -16.06 3.67
CA SER A 88 -3.25 -16.97 4.51
C SER A 88 -3.38 -16.55 5.98
N LYS A 89 -2.42 -15.77 6.49
CA LYS A 89 -2.37 -15.28 7.89
C LYS A 89 -2.47 -13.76 7.99
N ARG A 90 -2.76 -13.06 6.88
CA ARG A 90 -2.94 -11.61 6.89
C ARG A 90 -4.11 -11.23 7.78
N VAL A 91 -4.06 -10.02 8.30
CA VAL A 91 -5.22 -9.42 8.95
C VAL A 91 -6.43 -9.44 8.01
N LYS A 92 -7.61 -9.77 8.54
CA LYS A 92 -8.82 -9.98 7.72
C LYS A 92 -9.36 -8.73 7.04
N TRP A 93 -8.90 -7.55 7.45
CA TRP A 93 -9.35 -6.25 6.94
C TRP A 93 -8.47 -5.70 5.81
N VAL A 94 -7.51 -6.47 5.29
CA VAL A 94 -6.87 -6.15 3.99
C VAL A 94 -7.97 -6.04 2.93
N LYS A 95 -7.94 -4.97 2.14
CA LYS A 95 -8.94 -4.67 1.13
C LYS A 95 -8.62 -5.38 -0.18
N THR A 96 -9.66 -5.92 -0.80
CA THR A 96 -9.68 -6.21 -2.24
C THR A 96 -10.25 -4.99 -2.93
N LEU A 97 -9.50 -4.43 -3.88
CA LEU A 97 -9.96 -3.29 -4.67
C LEU A 97 -10.70 -3.79 -5.92
N SER A 98 -11.69 -3.02 -6.37
CA SER A 98 -12.26 -3.24 -7.70
C SER A 98 -11.22 -2.96 -8.80
N PRO A 99 -11.37 -3.53 -10.01
CA PRO A 99 -10.48 -3.23 -11.12
C PRO A 99 -10.38 -1.74 -11.43
N GLU A 100 -11.48 -1.00 -11.31
CA GLU A 100 -11.53 0.45 -11.54
C GLU A 100 -10.74 1.21 -10.47
N GLU A 101 -10.96 0.93 -9.19
CA GLU A 101 -10.21 1.57 -8.09
C GLU A 101 -8.72 1.26 -8.18
N LEU A 102 -8.37 0.03 -8.54
CA LEU A 102 -6.99 -0.36 -8.74
C LEU A 102 -6.35 0.45 -9.86
N GLU A 103 -6.98 0.49 -11.03
CA GLU A 103 -6.49 1.21 -12.21
C GLU A 103 -6.25 2.70 -11.91
N GLN A 104 -7.19 3.35 -11.20
CA GLN A 104 -7.07 4.74 -10.77
C GLN A 104 -5.81 4.99 -9.90
N LEU A 105 -5.42 4.01 -9.07
CA LEU A 105 -4.28 4.15 -8.17
C LEU A 105 -2.95 3.74 -8.82
N VAL A 106 -2.95 2.72 -9.68
CA VAL A 106 -1.71 2.13 -10.21
C VAL A 106 -1.29 2.69 -11.56
N THR A 107 -2.10 3.53 -12.18
CA THR A 107 -1.77 4.23 -13.42
C THR A 107 -1.30 5.65 -13.11
N PRO A 108 0.01 5.97 -13.29
CA PRO A 108 0.56 7.28 -12.89
C PRO A 108 -0.19 8.46 -13.50
N LYS A 109 -0.65 8.31 -14.76
CA LYS A 109 -1.43 9.32 -15.46
C LYS A 109 -2.71 9.71 -14.72
N LEU A 110 -3.37 8.73 -14.10
CA LEU A 110 -4.62 8.93 -13.37
C LEU A 110 -4.37 9.38 -11.92
N PHE A 111 -3.32 8.82 -11.29
CA PHE A 111 -3.10 9.01 -9.86
C PHE A 111 -2.35 10.30 -9.52
N ILE A 112 -1.26 10.61 -10.24
CA ILE A 112 -0.34 11.70 -9.85
C ILE A 112 -0.15 12.78 -10.91
N ASP A 113 -0.67 12.59 -12.12
CA ASP A 113 -0.34 13.43 -13.28
C ASP A 113 -1.54 14.18 -13.86
N GLN A 114 -2.47 14.64 -13.01
CA GLN A 114 -3.64 15.40 -13.49
C GLN A 114 -3.24 16.72 -14.19
N GLY A 115 -2.02 17.22 -13.94
CA GLY A 115 -1.43 18.38 -14.60
C GLY A 115 -0.55 18.06 -15.81
N ASN A 116 -0.43 16.79 -16.23
CA ASN A 116 0.41 16.35 -17.35
C ASN A 116 1.91 16.71 -17.23
N TRP A 117 2.41 16.87 -16.01
CA TRP A 117 3.81 17.22 -15.74
C TRP A 117 4.78 16.06 -16.07
N LEU A 118 4.33 14.81 -16.03
CA LEU A 118 5.16 13.67 -16.44
C LEU A 118 5.45 13.71 -17.94
N GLY A 119 4.47 14.09 -18.77
CA GLY A 119 4.64 14.23 -20.21
C GLY A 119 5.65 15.32 -20.57
N GLU A 120 5.60 16.45 -19.85
CA GLU A 120 6.54 17.56 -20.01
C GLU A 120 7.98 17.17 -19.64
N GLN A 121 8.17 16.36 -18.59
CA GLN A 121 9.49 15.90 -18.16
C GLN A 121 10.12 14.85 -19.09
N LEU A 122 9.29 14.06 -19.78
CA LEU A 122 9.75 12.98 -20.65
C LEU A 122 9.98 13.42 -22.11
N GLY A 123 9.75 14.70 -22.43
CA GLY A 123 10.00 15.26 -23.75
C GLY A 123 9.06 14.73 -24.84
N PHE A 124 7.85 14.30 -24.46
CA PHE A 124 6.80 13.85 -25.40
C PHE A 124 5.83 14.98 -25.80
N VAL A 125 6.26 16.23 -25.69
CA VAL A 125 5.58 17.44 -26.21
C VAL A 125 6.11 17.81 -27.58
#